data_AF-A0A3C2DBH4-F1
#
_entry.id   AF-A0A3C2DBH4-F1
#
_cell.length_a   1.000
_cell.length_b   1.000
_cell.length_c   1.000
_cell.angle_alpha   90.00
_cell.angle_beta   90.00
_cell.angle_gamma   90.00
#
_symmetry.space_group_name_H-M   'P 1'
#
loop_
_entity.id
_entity.type
_entity.pdbx_description
1 polymer ?
#
loop_
_entity_poly.entity_id
_entity_poly.type
_entity_poly.pdbx_seq_one_letter_code
_entity_poly.pdbx_strand_id
1 'polypeptide(L)' 'MVRPFRFSVQASAPRPAAEWRELGRRCEDLGYSALSVSDHLDAEMAPLIALAVTAEST' A
#
# COMPACT_ATOMS: atom_id res chain seq x y z
N MET A 1 29.72 3.26 3.53
CA MET A 1 28.43 2.83 4.10
C MET A 1 27.68 2.03 3.06
N VAL A 2 27.19 0.83 3.39
CA VAL A 2 26.44 -0.03 2.45
C VAL A 2 25.00 0.47 2.36
N ARG A 3 24.43 0.52 1.15
CA ARG A 3 23.00 0.81 0.94
C ARG A 3 22.24 -0.53 0.97
N PRO A 4 21.39 -0.81 1.98
CA PRO A 4 20.66 -2.06 2.04
C PRO A 4 19.73 -2.23 0.83
N PHE A 5 19.57 -3.47 0.38
CA PHE A 5 18.55 -3.80 -0.61
C PHE A 5 17.16 -3.66 0.03
N ARG A 6 16.18 -3.15 -0.73
CA ARG A 6 14.81 -2.90 -0.25
C ARG A 6 13.80 -3.47 -1.22
N PHE A 7 12.70 -3.98 -0.69
CA PHE A 7 11.58 -4.48 -1.45
C PHE A 7 10.38 -3.55 -1.25
N SER A 8 9.58 -3.38 -2.30
CA SER A 8 8.32 -2.64 -2.27
C SER A 8 7.19 -3.48 -2.86
N VAL A 9 5.96 -3.16 -2.47
CA VAL A 9 4.74 -3.71 -3.06
C VAL A 9 4.08 -2.65 -3.93
N GLN A 10 3.69 -3.01 -5.15
CA GLN A 10 2.71 -2.24 -5.90
C GLN A 10 1.36 -2.94 -5.72
N ALA A 11 0.32 -2.16 -5.44
CA ALA A 11 -1.04 -2.62 -5.28
C ALA A 11 -1.97 -1.87 -6.25
N SER A 12 -2.81 -2.62 -6.94
CA SER A 12 -3.92 -2.12 -7.75
C SER A 12 -5.04 -3.14 -7.69
N ALA A 13 -6.24 -2.73 -7.28
CA ALA A 13 -7.48 -3.50 -7.38
C ALA A 13 -8.63 -2.73 -6.71
N PRO A 14 -9.89 -3.00 -7.14
CA PRO A 14 -11.06 -2.59 -6.38
C PRO A 14 -11.07 -3.34 -5.05
N ARG A 15 -10.75 -2.65 -3.97
CA ARG A 15 -10.67 -3.20 -2.61
C ARG A 15 -11.48 -2.33 -1.64
N PRO A 16 -12.25 -2.93 -0.71
CA PRO A 16 -12.80 -2.19 0.41
C PRO A 16 -11.68 -1.69 1.32
N ALA A 17 -11.96 -0.63 2.09
CA ALA A 17 -11.00 -0.02 3.00
C ALA A 17 -10.38 -1.01 4.01
N ALA A 18 -11.12 -2.04 4.43
CA ALA A 18 -10.61 -3.08 5.34
C ALA A 18 -9.44 -3.88 4.74
N GLU A 19 -9.48 -4.16 3.44
CA GLU A 19 -8.41 -4.88 2.75
C GLU A 19 -7.16 -4.02 2.56
N TRP A 20 -7.30 -2.71 2.36
CA TRP A 20 -6.16 -1.78 2.36
C TRP A 20 -5.45 -1.76 3.71
N ARG A 21 -6.20 -1.74 4.81
CA ARG A 21 -5.62 -1.80 6.16
C ARG A 21 -4.87 -3.09 6.43
N GLU A 22 -5.45 -4.21 6.01
CA GLU A 22 -4.80 -5.51 6.17
C GLU A 22 -3.54 -5.63 5.32
N LEU A 23 -3.57 -5.09 4.10
CA LEU A 23 -2.40 -5.03 3.24
C LEU A 23 -1.28 -4.19 3.87
N GLY A 24 -1.61 -3.04 4.47
CA GLY A 24 -0.67 -2.19 5.20
C GLY A 24 0.07 -2.96 6.29
N ARG A 25 -0.68 -3.54 7.24
CA ARG A 25 -0.12 -4.35 8.33
C ARG A 25 0.77 -5.48 7.81
N ARG A 26 0.29 -6.21 6.80
CA ARG A 26 1.04 -7.32 6.22
C ARG A 26 2.33 -6.85 5.53
N CYS A 27 2.32 -5.70 4.87
CA CYS A 27 3.52 -5.13 4.27
C CYS A 27 4.56 -4.78 5.34
N GLU A 28 4.13 -4.18 6.45
CA GLU A 28 5.01 -3.82 7.56
C GLU A 28 5.55 -5.06 8.29
N ASP A 29 4.68 -6.03 8.63
CA ASP A 29 5.06 -7.29 9.28
C ASP A 29 6.10 -8.08 8.47
N LEU A 30 6.04 -8.00 7.13
CA LEU A 30 6.98 -8.65 6.22
C LEU A 30 8.24 -7.81 5.93
N GLY A 31 8.34 -6.59 6.46
CA GLY A 31 9.50 -5.72 6.31
C GLY A 31 9.63 -5.03 4.95
N TYR A 32 8.52 -4.86 4.22
CA TYR A 32 8.52 -4.07 2.99
C TYR A 32 8.80 -2.60 3.30
N SER A 33 9.62 -1.96 2.48
CA SER A 33 10.01 -0.57 2.71
C SER A 33 9.03 0.45 2.15
N ALA A 34 8.13 0.03 1.26
CA ALA A 34 7.13 0.89 0.65
C ALA A 34 5.97 0.08 0.06
N LEU A 35 4.80 0.70 0.04
CA LEU A 35 3.65 0.32 -0.76
C LEU A 35 3.33 1.46 -1.74
N SER A 36 3.08 1.14 -3.00
CA SER A 36 2.64 2.08 -4.03
C SER A 36 1.29 1.68 -4.61
N VAL A 37 0.52 2.66 -5.06
CA VAL A 37 -0.78 2.47 -5.71
C VAL A 37 -0.76 3.16 -7.07
N SER A 38 -1.22 2.47 -8.12
CA SER A 38 -1.34 3.08 -9.45
C SER A 38 -2.43 4.14 -9.46
N ASP A 39 -2.14 5.28 -10.08
CA ASP A 39 -3.15 6.29 -10.39
C ASP A 39 -4.04 5.84 -11.55
N HIS A 40 -5.34 6.05 -11.39
CA HIS A 40 -6.37 5.52 -12.27
C HIS A 40 -7.60 6.44 -12.28
N LEU A 41 -8.38 6.34 -13.36
CA LEU A 41 -9.58 7.15 -13.59
C LEU A 41 -10.86 6.31 -13.66
N ASP A 42 -10.80 5.06 -13.21
CA ASP A 42 -11.94 4.14 -13.13
C ASP A 42 -12.63 4.23 -11.75
N ALA A 43 -13.50 3.27 -11.47
CA ALA A 43 -14.33 3.25 -10.25
C ALA A 43 -13.61 2.68 -9.01
N GLU A 44 -12.30 2.45 -9.06
CA GLU A 44 -11.52 2.03 -7.90
C GLU A 44 -11.35 3.17 -6.87
N MET A 45 -10.87 2.82 -5.67
CA MET A 45 -10.60 3.80 -4.63
C MET A 45 -9.41 4.68 -5.05
N ALA A 46 -9.64 6.00 -5.12
CA ALA A 46 -8.63 6.96 -5.51
C ALA A 46 -7.31 6.73 -4.73
N PRO A 47 -6.14 6.79 -5.39
CA PRO A 47 -4.86 6.34 -4.80
C PRO A 47 -4.50 7.07 -3.51
N LEU A 48 -4.78 8.37 -3.42
CA LEU A 48 -4.51 9.15 -2.22
C LEU A 48 -5.34 8.65 -1.02
N ILE A 49 -6.59 8.25 -1.26
CA ILE A 49 -7.48 7.71 -0.23
C ILE A 49 -7.02 6.30 0.16
N ALA A 50 -6.69 5.45 -0.81
CA ALA A 50 -6.14 4.11 -0.55
C ALA A 50 -4.86 4.17 0.30
N LEU A 51 -3.94 5.09 -0.03
CA LEU A 51 -2.71 5.31 0.74
C LEU A 51 -3.00 5.86 2.14
N ALA A 52 -3.93 6.81 2.30
CA ALA A 52 -4.31 7.33 3.61
C ALA A 52 -4.93 6.26 4.52
N VAL A 53 -5.85 5.45 3.98
CA VAL A 53 -6.46 4.32 4.69
C VAL A 53 -5.44 3.25 5.06
N THR A 54 -4.43 3.03 4.21
CA THR A 54 -3.34 2.10 4.52
C THR A 54 -2.48 2.65 5.66
N ALA A 55 -2.08 3.93 5.57
CA ALA A 55 -1.17 4.57 6.51
C ALA A 55 -1.74 4.72 7.93
N GLU A 56 -3.06 4.87 8.10
CA GLU A 56 -3.66 4.92 9.45
C GLU A 56 -3.63 3.57 10.20
N SER A 57 -3.17 2.49 9.55
CA SER A 57 -3.24 1.12 10.06
C SER A 57 -1.90 0.40 10.20
N THR A 58 -0.80 1.12 9.95
CA THR A 58 0.60 0.69 10.10
C THR A 58 1.25 1.52 11.18
#